data_AF-A0AAV7DEU2-F1
#
_entry.id   AF-A0AAV7DEU2-F1
#
_cell.length_a   1.000
_cell.length_b   1.000
_cell.length_c   1.000
_cell.angle_alpha   90.00
_cell.angle_beta   90.00
_cell.angle_gamma   90.00
#
_symmetry.space_group_name_H-M   'P 1'
#
loop_
_entity.id
_entity.type
_entity.pdbx_description
1 polymer ?
#
loop_
_entity_poly.entity_id
_entity_poly.type
_entity_poly.pdbx_seq_one_letter_code
_entity_poly.pdbx_strand_id
1 'polypeptide(L)'
;MKSFVMTKKKIVHYTNSDQKKQANAAFLIGCYAIIYLKKLPEDMYKILQNGNVNYLPFRDASFGTSSFHLTLLDCFHAVQKALQYEFFDFRAFNLEEYQHYERAENGDFNWIIPEKFLAFSGPHHKSKVENGYPHHAPEAYFPYFRDHHISTIIRLNKKMYEAKRFIDAGFEHHDLFFVDGSTPSDSIVKKFLNICENAEGAIAVHCKAGLGRTGTLIACYMMKHYRMTAAESIAWIRICRPGSVIGPQQQFLVDKQMSLWNEGDIYRKKRREQENGNKVAVTFILSGVDDISLRDDLGKASGKEDIELYSDDDEAISVTQGDKLRVLKSKRQTRTTSAAPLSVILQSSVQNPRSDISESSCITKRTTRSSAGGSTLRGHTVPRTRTVLR
;
A
#
# COMPACT_ATOMS: atom_id res chain seq x y z
N MET A 1 12.50 -19.04 20.41
CA MET A 1 12.14 -17.69 20.89
C MET A 1 13.41 -16.83 20.91
N LYS A 2 13.40 -15.61 20.37
CA LYS A 2 14.61 -14.77 20.22
C LYS A 2 15.10 -14.12 21.52
N SER A 3 14.30 -14.07 22.59
CA SER A 3 14.69 -13.47 23.88
C SER A 3 14.57 -14.47 25.03
N PHE A 4 15.68 -14.72 25.72
CA PHE A 4 15.77 -15.63 26.86
C PHE A 4 14.91 -15.17 28.06
N VAL A 5 14.66 -13.87 28.17
CA VAL A 5 13.88 -13.24 29.25
C VAL A 5 12.39 -13.62 29.19
N MET A 6 11.89 -14.02 28.01
CA MET A 6 10.47 -14.28 27.76
C MET A 6 10.12 -15.77 27.69
N THR A 7 11.10 -16.67 27.84
CA THR A 7 10.94 -18.12 27.57
C THR A 7 9.81 -18.81 28.34
N LYS A 8 9.45 -18.31 29.53
CA LYS A 8 8.37 -18.86 30.37
C LYS A 8 7.15 -17.94 30.50
N LYS A 9 7.07 -16.86 29.71
CA LYS A 9 6.01 -15.85 29.81
C LYS A 9 5.02 -15.99 28.65
N LYS A 10 3.73 -15.84 28.95
CA LYS A 10 2.70 -15.66 27.91
C LYS A 10 2.81 -14.25 27.35
N ILE A 11 3.01 -14.14 26.03
CA ILE A 11 3.01 -12.85 25.33
C ILE A 11 1.57 -12.47 25.02
N VAL A 12 1.16 -11.27 25.43
CA VAL A 12 -0.18 -10.74 25.20
C VAL A 12 -0.07 -9.51 24.30
N HIS A 13 -0.60 -9.63 23.07
CA HIS A 13 -0.79 -8.50 22.18
C HIS A 13 -2.14 -7.85 22.51
N TYR A 14 -2.12 -6.58 22.92
CA TYR A 14 -3.32 -5.85 23.33
C TYR A 14 -3.39 -4.47 22.65
N THR A 15 -4.58 -3.91 22.61
CA THR A 15 -4.84 -2.54 22.16
C THR A 15 -5.81 -1.86 23.14
N ASN A 16 -5.99 -0.56 23.03
CA ASN A 16 -7.02 0.17 23.75
C ASN A 16 -8.44 -0.12 23.17
N SER A 17 -9.46 0.55 23.73
CA SER A 17 -10.87 0.40 23.34
C SER A 17 -11.27 1.05 22.01
N ASP A 18 -10.35 1.68 21.28
CA ASP A 18 -10.65 2.27 19.98
C ASP A 18 -10.87 1.17 18.93
N GLN A 19 -12.09 1.09 18.38
CA GLN A 19 -12.48 0.06 17.41
C GLN A 19 -11.61 0.03 16.16
N LYS A 20 -11.08 1.19 15.71
CA LYS A 20 -10.16 1.26 14.57
C LYS A 20 -8.82 0.63 14.93
N LYS A 21 -8.31 0.89 16.14
CA LYS A 21 -7.09 0.27 16.63
C LYS A 21 -7.26 -1.23 16.89
N GLN A 22 -8.43 -1.66 17.36
CA GLN A 22 -8.79 -3.08 17.48
C GLN A 22 -8.79 -3.80 16.14
N ALA A 23 -9.43 -3.24 15.11
CA ALA A 23 -9.39 -3.82 13.77
C ALA A 23 -7.95 -3.93 13.23
N ASN A 24 -7.13 -2.88 13.40
CA ASN A 24 -5.72 -2.90 12.99
C ASN A 24 -4.89 -3.94 13.78
N ALA A 25 -5.07 -4.03 15.09
CA ALA A 25 -4.35 -4.99 15.93
C ALA A 25 -4.73 -6.44 15.58
N ALA A 26 -6.02 -6.70 15.36
CA ALA A 26 -6.54 -7.99 14.91
C ALA A 26 -6.02 -8.38 13.51
N PHE A 27 -5.95 -7.41 12.59
CA PHE A 27 -5.34 -7.60 11.29
C PHE A 27 -3.85 -7.99 11.42
N LEU A 28 -3.05 -7.24 12.19
CA LEU A 28 -1.62 -7.50 12.34
C LEU A 28 -1.33 -8.89 12.95
N ILE A 29 -2.06 -9.29 14.01
CA ILE A 29 -1.87 -10.62 14.60
C ILE A 29 -2.33 -11.74 13.65
N GLY A 30 -3.39 -11.50 12.87
CA GLY A 30 -3.86 -12.44 11.87
C GLY A 30 -2.85 -12.63 10.74
N CYS A 31 -2.28 -11.53 10.20
CA CYS A 31 -1.19 -11.59 9.23
C CYS A 31 0.01 -12.36 9.76
N TYR A 32 0.44 -12.08 11.00
CA TYR A 32 1.52 -12.83 11.64
C TYR A 32 1.24 -14.33 11.66
N ALA A 33 0.01 -14.72 12.04
CA ALA A 33 -0.37 -16.12 12.10
C ALA A 33 -0.43 -16.80 10.72
N ILE A 34 -0.91 -16.11 9.69
CA ILE A 34 -0.95 -16.64 8.32
C ILE A 34 0.48 -16.81 7.77
N ILE A 35 1.32 -15.79 7.94
CA ILE A 35 2.66 -15.72 7.36
C ILE A 35 3.63 -16.68 8.06
N TYR A 36 3.71 -16.60 9.39
CA TYR A 36 4.70 -17.33 10.18
C TYR A 36 4.18 -18.64 10.76
N LEU A 37 2.90 -18.72 11.13
CA LEU A 37 2.30 -19.92 11.71
C LEU A 37 1.53 -20.76 10.68
N LYS A 38 1.50 -20.33 9.41
CA LYS A 38 0.85 -21.02 8.29
C LYS A 38 -0.62 -21.35 8.56
N LYS A 39 -1.32 -20.48 9.30
CA LYS A 39 -2.77 -20.61 9.50
C LYS A 39 -3.55 -20.25 8.23
N LEU A 40 -4.69 -20.91 8.04
CA LEU A 40 -5.66 -20.53 7.02
C LEU A 40 -6.41 -19.25 7.44
N PRO A 41 -6.76 -18.36 6.49
CA PRO A 41 -7.54 -17.15 6.74
C PRO A 41 -8.81 -17.38 7.56
N GLU A 42 -9.59 -18.41 7.21
CA GLU A 42 -10.87 -18.73 7.82
C GLU A 42 -10.72 -19.15 9.28
N ASP A 43 -9.71 -19.96 9.57
CA ASP A 43 -9.43 -20.42 10.92
C ASP A 43 -8.98 -19.24 11.81
N MET A 44 -8.13 -18.37 11.27
CA MET A 44 -7.69 -17.17 11.98
C MET A 44 -8.87 -16.20 12.22
N TYR A 45 -9.74 -16.03 11.22
CA TYR A 45 -10.93 -15.21 11.35
C TYR A 45 -11.89 -15.76 12.41
N LYS A 46 -12.15 -17.07 12.42
CA LYS A 46 -12.95 -17.74 13.48
C LYS A 46 -12.36 -17.51 14.86
N ILE A 47 -11.04 -17.64 15.02
CA ILE A 47 -10.36 -17.39 16.31
C ILE A 47 -10.57 -15.95 16.77
N LEU A 48 -10.50 -14.97 15.86
CA LEU A 48 -10.69 -13.56 16.22
C LEU A 48 -12.15 -13.23 16.56
N GLN A 49 -13.11 -13.94 15.96
CA GLN A 49 -14.54 -13.80 16.23
C GLN A 49 -14.99 -14.52 17.51
N ASN A 50 -14.20 -15.47 18.02
CA ASN A 50 -14.46 -16.14 19.29
C ASN A 50 -14.45 -15.12 20.44
N GLY A 51 -15.64 -14.82 20.99
CA GLY A 51 -15.83 -13.84 22.05
C GLY A 51 -16.78 -12.68 21.73
N ASN A 52 -17.57 -12.78 20.65
CA ASN A 52 -18.53 -11.74 20.21
C ASN A 52 -17.89 -10.37 19.94
N VAL A 53 -16.62 -10.36 19.52
CA VAL A 53 -15.92 -9.13 19.15
C VAL A 53 -16.23 -8.81 17.69
N ASN A 54 -17.01 -7.76 17.46
CA ASN A 54 -17.26 -7.26 16.10
C ASN A 54 -16.21 -6.22 15.70
N TYR A 55 -15.34 -6.56 14.76
CA TYR A 55 -14.30 -5.65 14.27
C TYR A 55 -14.86 -4.70 13.22
N LEU A 56 -14.52 -3.42 13.34
CA LEU A 56 -14.90 -2.40 12.36
C LEU A 56 -14.26 -2.73 10.99
N PRO A 57 -15.06 -2.87 9.91
CA PRO A 57 -14.54 -3.05 8.57
C PRO A 57 -13.71 -1.87 8.07
N PHE A 58 -12.76 -2.11 7.17
CA PHE A 58 -11.89 -1.08 6.61
C PHE A 58 -12.59 -0.33 5.48
N ARG A 59 -12.72 0.99 5.67
CA ARG A 59 -13.24 1.92 4.66
C ARG A 59 -12.16 2.39 3.69
N ASP A 60 -12.57 3.08 2.63
CA ASP A 60 -11.69 3.74 1.68
C ASP A 60 -11.22 5.14 2.14
N ALA A 61 -10.45 5.82 1.29
CA ALA A 61 -9.92 7.16 1.50
C ALA A 61 -10.80 8.30 0.94
N SER A 62 -12.06 8.02 0.57
CA SER A 62 -12.98 9.04 0.05
C SER A 62 -13.33 10.10 1.10
N PHE A 63 -13.65 11.30 0.62
CA PHE A 63 -14.18 12.41 1.42
C PHE A 63 -15.71 12.33 1.45
N GLY A 64 -16.25 11.29 2.11
CA GLY A 64 -17.69 11.05 2.15
C GLY A 64 -18.07 9.76 2.85
N THR A 65 -19.28 9.29 2.59
CA THR A 65 -19.76 7.97 3.01
C THR A 65 -19.05 6.87 2.21
N SER A 66 -18.65 5.79 2.88
CA SER A 66 -18.06 4.62 2.22
C SER A 66 -19.19 3.65 1.86
N SER A 67 -19.33 3.33 0.58
CA SER A 67 -20.32 2.36 0.09
C SER A 67 -19.80 0.92 0.06
N PHE A 68 -18.49 0.74 0.23
CA PHE A 68 -17.81 -0.56 0.21
C PHE A 68 -16.87 -0.64 1.41
N HIS A 69 -16.74 -1.84 1.99
CA HIS A 69 -15.89 -2.08 3.14
C HIS A 69 -15.19 -3.43 3.01
N LEU A 70 -13.91 -3.48 3.42
CA LEU A 70 -13.17 -4.72 3.51
C LEU A 70 -13.25 -5.29 4.92
N THR A 71 -13.52 -6.57 5.02
CA THR A 71 -13.46 -7.31 6.28
C THR A 71 -12.04 -7.75 6.58
N LEU A 72 -11.79 -8.23 7.81
CA LEU A 72 -10.53 -8.90 8.15
C LEU A 72 -10.29 -10.13 7.28
N LEU A 73 -11.35 -10.88 6.95
CA LEU A 73 -11.25 -12.08 6.14
C LEU A 73 -10.79 -11.77 4.70
N ASP A 74 -11.32 -10.70 4.09
CA ASP A 74 -10.86 -10.24 2.77
C ASP A 74 -9.36 -9.92 2.78
N CYS A 75 -8.91 -9.21 3.83
CA CYS A 75 -7.50 -8.88 4.00
C CYS A 75 -6.63 -10.11 4.25
N PHE A 76 -7.11 -11.11 4.98
CA PHE A 76 -6.40 -12.37 5.21
C PHE A 76 -6.27 -13.21 3.94
N HIS A 77 -7.33 -13.31 3.14
CA HIS A 77 -7.24 -13.95 1.83
C HIS A 77 -6.28 -13.24 0.89
N ALA A 78 -6.28 -11.90 0.88
CA ALA A 78 -5.34 -11.12 0.11
C ALA A 78 -3.88 -11.44 0.49
N VAL A 79 -3.57 -11.50 1.78
CA VAL A 79 -2.24 -11.88 2.28
C VAL A 79 -1.89 -13.31 1.91
N GLN A 80 -2.82 -14.27 2.07
CA GLN A 80 -2.57 -15.66 1.69
C GLN A 80 -2.27 -15.80 0.19
N LYS A 81 -3.06 -15.14 -0.68
CA LYS A 81 -2.84 -15.16 -2.12
C LYS A 81 -1.54 -14.44 -2.51
N ALA A 82 -1.20 -13.35 -1.83
CA ALA A 82 0.08 -12.67 -2.05
C ALA A 82 1.28 -13.58 -1.72
N LEU A 83 1.19 -14.43 -0.69
CA LEU A 83 2.20 -15.46 -0.42
C LEU A 83 2.20 -16.55 -1.52
N GLN A 84 1.02 -16.98 -1.96
CA GLN A 84 0.87 -18.02 -2.98
C GLN A 84 1.42 -17.59 -4.35
N TYR A 85 1.23 -16.33 -4.73
CA TYR A 85 1.69 -15.75 -5.99
C TYR A 85 3.03 -15.03 -5.87
N GLU A 86 3.71 -15.20 -4.73
CA GLU A 86 5.05 -14.65 -4.46
C GLU A 86 5.13 -13.12 -4.60
N PHE A 87 4.02 -12.42 -4.35
CA PHE A 87 4.01 -10.95 -4.26
C PHE A 87 4.75 -10.44 -3.04
N PHE A 88 4.99 -11.32 -2.06
CA PHE A 88 5.56 -10.95 -0.78
C PHE A 88 6.33 -12.08 -0.13
N ASP A 89 7.57 -11.77 0.25
CA ASP A 89 8.42 -12.65 1.06
C ASP A 89 9.22 -11.82 2.07
N PHE A 90 8.98 -12.02 3.37
CA PHE A 90 9.73 -11.34 4.44
C PHE A 90 11.23 -11.66 4.46
N ARG A 91 11.68 -12.73 3.79
CA ARG A 91 13.10 -13.04 3.66
C ARG A 91 13.81 -12.09 2.70
N ALA A 92 13.10 -11.59 1.69
CA ALA A 92 13.60 -10.67 0.68
C ALA A 92 13.10 -9.22 0.86
N PHE A 93 12.09 -9.00 1.71
CA PHE A 93 11.48 -7.69 1.89
C PHE A 93 12.44 -6.67 2.51
N ASN A 94 12.77 -5.63 1.74
CA ASN A 94 13.59 -4.52 2.19
C ASN A 94 12.73 -3.43 2.86
N LEU A 95 12.69 -3.45 4.20
CA LEU A 95 11.90 -2.48 4.98
C LEU A 95 12.40 -1.04 4.81
N GLU A 96 13.73 -0.85 4.74
CA GLU A 96 14.33 0.48 4.64
C GLU A 96 13.99 1.13 3.30
N GLU A 97 14.09 0.38 2.21
CA GLU A 97 13.69 0.83 0.87
C GLU A 97 12.19 1.16 0.81
N TYR A 98 11.33 0.28 1.32
CA TYR A 98 9.89 0.51 1.36
C TYR A 98 9.56 1.82 2.12
N GLN A 99 10.13 2.00 3.32
CA GLN A 99 9.91 3.18 4.15
C GLN A 99 10.58 4.44 3.62
N HIS A 100 11.63 4.31 2.81
CA HIS A 100 12.27 5.42 2.13
C HIS A 100 11.36 5.95 1.02
N TYR A 101 10.96 5.10 0.08
CA TYR A 101 10.25 5.52 -1.13
C TYR A 101 8.74 5.74 -0.95
N GLU A 102 8.12 5.23 0.13
CA GLU A 102 6.73 5.59 0.45
C GLU A 102 6.55 7.07 0.82
N ARG A 103 7.65 7.77 1.13
CA ARG A 103 7.67 9.16 1.55
C ARG A 103 7.50 10.11 0.38
N ALA A 104 6.80 11.22 0.60
CA ALA A 104 6.53 12.17 -0.47
C ALA A 104 7.83 12.79 -0.99
N GLU A 105 8.75 13.10 -0.09
CA GLU A 105 10.06 13.67 -0.40
C GLU A 105 10.94 12.77 -1.28
N ASN A 106 10.67 11.46 -1.33
CA ASN A 106 11.49 10.48 -2.04
C ASN A 106 10.79 9.89 -3.28
N GLY A 107 9.68 10.48 -3.74
CA GLY A 107 9.00 10.08 -4.97
C GLY A 107 7.61 9.48 -4.78
N ASP A 108 7.23 9.12 -3.55
CA ASP A 108 5.89 8.64 -3.22
C ASP A 108 5.44 7.43 -4.07
N PHE A 109 6.18 6.33 -3.98
CA PHE A 109 5.88 5.11 -4.73
C PHE A 109 6.02 3.83 -3.91
N ASN A 110 5.31 2.79 -4.35
CA ASN A 110 5.34 1.47 -3.74
C ASN A 110 5.20 0.39 -4.82
N TRP A 111 5.91 -0.72 -4.64
CA TRP A 111 5.65 -1.96 -5.37
C TRP A 111 4.30 -2.54 -4.94
N ILE A 112 3.49 -2.91 -5.92
CA ILE A 112 2.22 -3.63 -5.71
C ILE A 112 2.41 -5.11 -6.03
N ILE A 113 3.11 -5.39 -7.13
CA ILE A 113 3.59 -6.71 -7.49
C ILE A 113 5.08 -6.53 -7.77
N PRO A 114 5.99 -7.16 -6.99
CA PRO A 114 7.43 -7.06 -7.20
C PRO A 114 7.81 -7.32 -8.66
N GLU A 115 8.70 -6.51 -9.20
CA GLU A 115 9.21 -6.61 -10.58
C GLU A 115 8.15 -6.52 -11.69
N LYS A 116 6.88 -6.22 -11.35
CA LYS A 116 5.81 -6.06 -12.36
C LYS A 116 5.07 -4.74 -12.28
N PHE A 117 4.64 -4.31 -11.09
CA PHE A 117 3.85 -3.08 -10.94
C PHE A 117 4.36 -2.18 -9.83
N LEU A 118 4.77 -0.98 -10.22
CA LEU A 118 5.07 0.14 -9.34
C LEU A 118 3.94 1.18 -9.42
N ALA A 119 3.34 1.54 -8.29
CA ALA A 119 2.34 2.60 -8.21
C ALA A 119 2.96 3.86 -7.61
N PHE A 120 2.87 5.00 -8.30
CA PHE A 120 3.54 6.24 -7.87
C PHE A 120 2.72 7.52 -8.04
N SER A 121 3.10 8.58 -7.33
CA SER A 121 2.51 9.91 -7.46
C SER A 121 2.94 10.58 -8.77
N GLY A 122 2.01 11.29 -9.43
CA GLY A 122 2.26 11.85 -10.75
C GLY A 122 3.36 12.93 -10.76
N PRO A 123 4.39 12.79 -11.62
CA PRO A 123 5.44 13.79 -11.80
C PRO A 123 4.89 15.14 -12.28
N HIS A 124 5.69 16.19 -12.13
CA HIS A 124 5.41 17.56 -12.59
C HIS A 124 6.52 18.03 -13.53
N HIS A 125 6.28 19.11 -14.28
CA HIS A 125 7.29 19.67 -15.18
C HIS A 125 8.60 20.06 -14.47
N LYS A 126 8.58 20.34 -13.16
CA LYS A 126 9.79 20.60 -12.37
C LYS A 126 9.63 20.08 -10.95
N SER A 127 10.75 19.70 -10.35
CA SER A 127 10.78 19.43 -8.91
C SER A 127 10.61 20.73 -8.14
N LYS A 128 9.63 20.79 -7.25
CA LYS A 128 9.34 21.96 -6.40
C LYS A 128 8.57 21.54 -5.17
N VAL A 129 8.70 22.28 -4.08
CA VAL A 129 7.80 22.15 -2.93
C VAL A 129 6.68 23.17 -3.09
N GLU A 130 5.43 22.72 -3.08
CA GLU A 130 4.25 23.58 -3.17
C GLU A 130 3.28 23.22 -2.04
N ASN A 131 2.89 24.21 -1.23
CA ASN A 131 2.04 24.02 -0.05
C ASN A 131 2.53 22.91 0.91
N GLY A 132 3.86 22.79 1.06
CA GLY A 132 4.49 21.77 1.91
C GLY A 132 4.48 20.35 1.33
N TYR A 133 4.05 20.17 0.07
CA TYR A 133 4.13 18.89 -0.64
C TYR A 133 5.25 18.93 -1.70
N PRO A 134 6.19 17.98 -1.70
CA PRO A 134 7.23 17.88 -2.71
C PRO A 134 6.67 17.29 -4.00
N HIS A 135 6.76 18.05 -5.08
CA HIS A 135 6.56 17.60 -6.45
C HIS A 135 7.91 17.23 -7.06
N HIS A 136 7.92 16.16 -7.85
CA HIS A 136 9.12 15.63 -8.49
C HIS A 136 8.99 15.70 -10.02
N ALA A 137 10.08 16.07 -10.69
CA ALA A 137 10.21 15.91 -12.13
C ALA A 137 10.40 14.43 -12.53
N PRO A 138 10.14 14.05 -13.79
CA PRO A 138 10.40 12.69 -14.29
C PRO A 138 11.80 12.14 -13.94
N GLU A 139 12.83 12.96 -14.04
CA GLU A 139 14.23 12.58 -13.85
C GLU A 139 14.53 12.08 -12.44
N ALA A 140 13.76 12.52 -11.43
CA ALA A 140 13.91 12.06 -10.06
C ALA A 140 13.68 10.54 -9.93
N TYR A 141 12.92 9.94 -10.86
CA TYR A 141 12.59 8.53 -10.85
C TYR A 141 13.54 7.67 -11.68
N PHE A 142 14.33 8.27 -12.59
CA PHE A 142 15.09 7.51 -13.58
C PHE A 142 16.12 6.55 -12.99
N PRO A 143 16.92 6.91 -11.94
CA PRO A 143 17.89 5.99 -11.37
C PRO A 143 17.20 4.72 -10.85
N TYR A 144 16.18 4.88 -10.00
CA TYR A 144 15.41 3.76 -9.46
C TYR A 144 14.73 2.95 -10.56
N PHE A 145 14.16 3.61 -11.56
CA PHE A 145 13.45 2.91 -12.64
C PHE A 145 14.38 2.03 -13.47
N ARG A 146 15.62 2.48 -13.73
CA ARG A 146 16.61 1.69 -14.47
C ARG A 146 17.12 0.52 -13.65
N ASP A 147 17.46 0.77 -12.39
CA ASP A 147 17.98 -0.24 -11.46
C ASP A 147 16.98 -1.37 -11.23
N HIS A 148 15.68 -1.06 -11.30
CA HIS A 148 14.59 -2.04 -11.14
C HIS A 148 13.89 -2.42 -12.46
N HIS A 149 14.55 -2.21 -13.60
CA HIS A 149 14.11 -2.68 -14.92
C HIS A 149 12.67 -2.28 -15.28
N ILE A 150 12.27 -1.07 -14.90
CA ILE A 150 11.02 -0.47 -15.36
C ILE A 150 11.21 -0.07 -16.81
N SER A 151 10.41 -0.65 -17.70
CA SER A 151 10.43 -0.37 -19.14
C SER A 151 9.33 0.61 -19.55
N THR A 152 8.17 0.55 -18.88
CA THR A 152 6.94 1.14 -19.39
C THR A 152 6.27 2.02 -18.33
N ILE A 153 5.90 3.24 -18.72
CA ILE A 153 5.22 4.23 -17.89
C ILE A 153 3.78 4.44 -18.40
N ILE A 154 2.81 4.34 -17.51
CA ILE A 154 1.40 4.59 -17.84
C ILE A 154 0.87 5.77 -17.03
N ARG A 155 0.48 6.84 -17.73
CA ARG A 155 -0.12 8.05 -17.15
C ARG A 155 -1.63 8.03 -17.29
N LEU A 156 -2.33 8.22 -16.17
CA LEU A 156 -3.80 8.16 -16.09
C LEU A 156 -4.47 9.53 -15.84
N ASN A 157 -3.69 10.61 -15.74
CA ASN A 157 -4.17 11.95 -15.42
C ASN A 157 -3.80 12.99 -16.49
N LYS A 158 -4.39 14.19 -16.37
CA LYS A 158 -4.04 15.35 -17.22
C LYS A 158 -2.52 15.55 -17.26
N LYS A 159 -2.01 16.03 -18.39
CA LYS A 159 -0.58 16.18 -18.66
C LYS A 159 0.02 17.24 -17.74
N MET A 160 0.79 16.81 -16.73
CA MET A 160 1.51 17.72 -15.81
C MET A 160 3.00 17.84 -16.14
N TYR A 161 3.47 17.08 -17.13
CA TYR A 161 4.84 17.00 -17.64
C TYR A 161 4.81 16.47 -19.09
N GLU A 162 5.88 16.68 -19.84
CA GLU A 162 6.01 16.16 -21.21
C GLU A 162 6.41 14.69 -21.23
N ALA A 163 5.63 13.85 -21.91
CA ALA A 163 5.91 12.41 -22.05
C ALA A 163 7.28 12.14 -22.67
N LYS A 164 7.72 13.03 -23.56
CA LYS A 164 9.03 12.99 -24.23
C LYS A 164 10.19 12.86 -23.24
N ARG A 165 10.08 13.37 -22.01
CA ARG A 165 11.15 13.26 -21.00
C ARG A 165 11.42 11.81 -20.58
N PHE A 166 10.40 10.96 -20.51
CA PHE A 166 10.57 9.53 -20.28
C PHE A 166 11.04 8.82 -21.56
N ILE A 167 10.47 9.17 -22.72
CA ILE A 167 10.81 8.56 -24.01
C ILE A 167 12.29 8.79 -24.37
N ASP A 168 12.77 10.03 -24.29
CA ASP A 168 14.17 10.40 -24.53
C ASP A 168 15.13 9.72 -23.53
N ALA A 169 14.61 9.31 -22.36
CA ALA A 169 15.37 8.60 -21.33
C ALA A 169 15.35 7.07 -21.48
N GLY A 170 14.69 6.55 -22.52
CA GLY A 170 14.63 5.12 -22.87
C GLY A 170 13.41 4.36 -22.35
N PHE A 171 12.39 5.03 -21.85
CA PHE A 171 11.16 4.38 -21.35
C PHE A 171 10.01 4.47 -22.37
N GLU A 172 9.21 3.42 -22.47
CA GLU A 172 7.92 3.49 -23.16
C GLU A 172 6.94 4.33 -22.34
N HIS A 173 6.11 5.13 -23.01
CA HIS A 173 5.15 6.00 -22.33
C HIS A 173 3.77 5.92 -22.98
N HIS A 174 2.75 5.67 -22.16
CA HIS A 174 1.35 5.58 -22.60
C HIS A 174 0.44 6.52 -21.81
N ASP A 175 -0.40 7.26 -22.53
CA ASP A 175 -1.48 8.07 -21.96
C ASP A 175 -2.80 7.30 -22.02
N LEU A 176 -3.35 6.96 -20.85
CA LEU A 176 -4.67 6.34 -20.69
C LEU A 176 -5.52 7.20 -19.75
N PHE A 177 -5.80 8.43 -20.19
CA PHE A 177 -6.52 9.42 -19.38
C PHE A 177 -7.96 9.01 -19.07
N PHE A 178 -8.37 9.22 -17.82
CA PHE A 178 -9.77 9.32 -17.42
C PHE A 178 -9.92 10.23 -16.19
N VAL A 179 -11.15 10.72 -15.98
CA VAL A 179 -11.48 11.79 -15.03
C VAL A 179 -11.11 11.39 -13.59
N ASP A 180 -10.67 12.36 -12.78
CA ASP A 180 -10.30 12.10 -11.39
C ASP A 180 -11.52 11.69 -10.55
N GLY A 181 -11.40 10.60 -9.81
CA GLY A 181 -12.51 10.03 -9.04
C GLY A 181 -13.55 9.24 -9.85
N SER A 182 -13.47 9.20 -11.18
CA SER A 182 -14.33 8.36 -12.02
C SER A 182 -13.81 6.93 -12.14
N THR A 183 -14.54 6.10 -12.88
CA THR A 183 -14.16 4.74 -13.28
C THR A 183 -13.60 4.74 -14.72
N PRO A 184 -12.70 3.81 -15.07
CA PRO A 184 -12.21 3.69 -16.45
C PRO A 184 -13.28 3.03 -17.34
N SER A 185 -13.26 3.36 -18.63
CA SER A 185 -14.06 2.66 -19.64
C SER A 185 -13.49 1.27 -19.95
N ASP A 186 -14.29 0.40 -20.56
CA ASP A 186 -13.84 -0.92 -21.02
C ASP A 186 -12.71 -0.84 -22.04
N SER A 187 -12.70 0.20 -22.89
CA SER A 187 -11.61 0.44 -23.83
C SER A 187 -10.30 0.77 -23.12
N ILE A 188 -10.34 1.58 -22.05
CA ILE A 188 -9.16 1.88 -21.23
C ILE A 188 -8.67 0.62 -20.52
N VAL A 189 -9.55 -0.18 -19.93
CA VAL A 189 -9.16 -1.44 -19.27
C VAL A 189 -8.49 -2.39 -20.26
N LYS A 190 -9.07 -2.59 -21.45
CA LYS A 190 -8.50 -3.45 -22.49
C LYS A 190 -7.13 -2.96 -22.96
N LYS A 191 -6.98 -1.66 -23.23
CA LYS A 191 -5.69 -1.05 -23.62
C LYS A 191 -4.66 -1.21 -22.52
N PHE A 192 -5.01 -0.95 -21.26
CA PHE A 192 -4.14 -1.12 -20.11
C PHE A 192 -3.63 -2.56 -20.00
N LEU A 193 -4.54 -3.54 -20.04
CA LEU A 193 -4.18 -4.96 -19.96
C LEU A 193 -3.26 -5.38 -21.11
N ASN A 194 -3.57 -4.95 -22.34
CA ASN A 194 -2.75 -5.23 -23.51
C ASN A 194 -1.32 -4.66 -23.39
N ILE A 195 -1.17 -3.41 -22.94
CA ILE A 195 0.16 -2.83 -22.67
C ILE A 195 0.89 -3.67 -21.61
N CYS A 196 0.23 -3.99 -20.50
CA CYS A 196 0.86 -4.71 -19.39
C CYS A 196 1.29 -6.15 -19.75
N GLU A 197 0.54 -6.80 -20.65
CA GLU A 197 0.82 -8.15 -21.15
C GLU A 197 1.98 -8.21 -22.13
N ASN A 198 2.32 -7.09 -22.79
CA ASN A 198 3.38 -7.02 -23.80
C ASN A 198 4.62 -6.23 -23.32
N ALA A 199 4.56 -5.57 -22.16
CA ALA A 199 5.70 -4.87 -21.59
C ALA A 199 6.86 -5.83 -21.27
N GLU A 200 8.06 -5.48 -21.73
CA GLU A 200 9.28 -6.29 -21.55
C GLU A 200 9.78 -6.32 -20.09
N GLY A 201 9.56 -5.23 -19.34
CA GLY A 201 9.98 -5.10 -17.95
C GLY A 201 8.85 -4.74 -17.00
N ALA A 202 9.22 -4.15 -15.87
CA ALA A 202 8.30 -3.64 -14.88
C ALA A 202 7.54 -2.40 -15.40
N ILE A 203 6.32 -2.21 -14.91
CA ILE A 203 5.42 -1.13 -15.35
C ILE A 203 5.20 -0.17 -14.18
N ALA A 204 5.50 1.11 -14.41
CA ALA A 204 5.18 2.16 -13.45
C ALA A 204 3.91 2.89 -13.86
N VAL A 205 2.89 2.83 -13.00
CA VAL A 205 1.57 3.42 -13.26
C VAL A 205 1.33 4.58 -12.30
N HIS A 206 0.92 5.73 -12.83
CA HIS A 206 0.56 6.87 -12.01
C HIS A 206 -0.72 7.57 -12.47
N CYS A 207 -1.33 8.26 -11.51
CA CYS A 207 -2.33 9.27 -11.76
C CYS A 207 -1.86 10.57 -11.09
N LYS A 208 -2.74 11.30 -10.40
CA LYS A 208 -2.33 12.43 -9.57
C LYS A 208 -1.65 11.98 -8.28
N ALA A 209 -2.36 11.27 -7.40
CA ALA A 209 -1.80 10.75 -6.13
C ALA A 209 -1.26 9.31 -6.24
N GLY A 210 -1.48 8.63 -7.36
CA GLY A 210 -1.11 7.22 -7.51
C GLY A 210 -1.96 6.26 -6.66
N LEU A 211 -3.23 6.60 -6.37
CA LEU A 211 -4.09 5.84 -5.45
C LEU A 211 -5.35 5.29 -6.12
N GLY A 212 -6.31 6.15 -6.47
CA GLY A 212 -7.59 5.73 -7.02
C GLY A 212 -7.48 5.07 -8.40
N ARG A 213 -7.30 5.88 -9.44
CA ARG A 213 -7.19 5.43 -10.85
C ARG A 213 -6.11 4.36 -11.05
N THR A 214 -4.92 4.59 -10.47
CA THR A 214 -3.79 3.67 -10.50
C THR A 214 -4.13 2.32 -9.88
N GLY A 215 -4.63 2.31 -8.63
CA GLY A 215 -5.01 1.07 -7.97
C GLY A 215 -6.13 0.34 -8.70
N THR A 216 -7.06 1.06 -9.32
CA THR A 216 -8.18 0.47 -10.07
C THR A 216 -7.69 -0.35 -11.26
N LEU A 217 -6.79 0.19 -12.09
CA LEU A 217 -6.29 -0.55 -13.25
C LEU A 217 -5.35 -1.70 -12.86
N ILE A 218 -4.49 -1.50 -11.84
CA ILE A 218 -3.66 -2.60 -11.32
C ILE A 218 -4.54 -3.72 -10.74
N ALA A 219 -5.63 -3.39 -10.05
CA ALA A 219 -6.58 -4.38 -9.56
C ALA A 219 -7.24 -5.16 -10.70
N CYS A 220 -7.56 -4.52 -11.83
CA CYS A 220 -8.06 -5.22 -13.01
C CYS A 220 -7.07 -6.29 -13.51
N TYR A 221 -5.77 -5.96 -13.55
CA TYR A 221 -4.73 -6.93 -13.88
C TYR A 221 -4.66 -8.07 -12.87
N MET A 222 -4.70 -7.76 -11.57
CA MET A 222 -4.67 -8.76 -10.50
C MET A 222 -5.84 -9.75 -10.61
N MET A 223 -7.06 -9.25 -10.80
CA MET A 223 -8.23 -10.09 -10.99
C MET A 223 -8.11 -10.98 -12.24
N LYS A 224 -7.67 -10.40 -13.36
CA LYS A 224 -7.53 -11.15 -14.61
C LYS A 224 -6.45 -12.24 -14.53
N HIS A 225 -5.24 -11.89 -14.11
CA HIS A 225 -4.09 -12.80 -14.21
C HIS A 225 -3.95 -13.73 -13.01
N TYR A 226 -4.37 -13.30 -11.82
CA TYR A 226 -4.23 -14.06 -10.56
C TYR A 226 -5.56 -14.50 -9.95
N ARG A 227 -6.69 -14.21 -10.61
CA ARG A 227 -8.03 -14.67 -10.19
C ARG A 227 -8.33 -14.31 -8.71
N MET A 228 -7.81 -13.17 -8.27
CA MET A 228 -8.16 -12.56 -6.99
C MET A 228 -9.55 -11.94 -7.09
N THR A 229 -10.29 -11.88 -5.99
CA THR A 229 -11.55 -11.13 -5.93
C THR A 229 -11.25 -9.62 -5.97
N ALA A 230 -12.27 -8.81 -6.23
CA ALA A 230 -12.18 -7.36 -6.11
C ALA A 230 -11.77 -6.97 -4.69
N ALA A 231 -12.39 -7.58 -3.66
CA ALA A 231 -12.08 -7.30 -2.26
C ALA A 231 -10.61 -7.64 -1.93
N GLU A 232 -10.13 -8.83 -2.32
CA GLU A 232 -8.75 -9.25 -2.10
C GLU A 232 -7.74 -8.35 -2.83
N SER A 233 -8.04 -7.98 -4.08
CA SER A 233 -7.18 -7.10 -4.88
C SER A 233 -7.09 -5.71 -4.24
N ILE A 234 -8.22 -5.13 -3.84
CA ILE A 234 -8.25 -3.84 -3.15
C ILE A 234 -7.48 -3.93 -1.82
N ALA A 235 -7.68 -5.01 -1.05
CA ALA A 235 -6.99 -5.22 0.22
C ALA A 235 -5.48 -5.30 0.02
N TRP A 236 -4.99 -6.09 -0.93
CA TRP A 236 -3.55 -6.22 -1.22
C TRP A 236 -2.93 -4.89 -1.64
N ILE A 237 -3.56 -4.18 -2.58
CA ILE A 237 -3.05 -2.88 -3.04
C ILE A 237 -3.04 -1.88 -1.87
N ARG A 238 -4.01 -1.92 -0.95
CA ARG A 238 -4.02 -1.06 0.24
C ARG A 238 -2.97 -1.44 1.28
N ILE A 239 -2.61 -2.72 1.39
CA ILE A 239 -1.51 -3.19 2.24
C ILE A 239 -0.19 -2.63 1.69
N CYS A 240 0.02 -2.69 0.37
CA CYS A 240 1.23 -2.17 -0.27
C CYS A 240 1.26 -0.63 -0.35
N ARG A 241 0.12 -0.01 -0.60
CA ARG A 241 -0.04 1.44 -0.82
C ARG A 241 -1.37 1.94 -0.24
N PRO A 242 -1.39 2.35 1.03
CA PRO A 242 -2.62 2.73 1.74
C PRO A 242 -3.42 3.83 1.05
N GLY A 243 -4.74 3.61 0.95
CA GLY A 243 -5.69 4.56 0.37
C GLY A 243 -5.99 4.34 -1.12
N SER A 244 -5.44 3.30 -1.73
CA SER A 244 -5.71 2.93 -3.12
C SER A 244 -7.14 2.42 -3.34
N VAL A 245 -7.66 2.65 -4.56
CA VAL A 245 -9.04 2.39 -5.01
C VAL A 245 -10.08 3.15 -4.17
N ILE A 246 -10.71 4.16 -4.76
CA ILE A 246 -11.47 5.18 -4.02
C ILE A 246 -12.89 5.33 -4.56
N GLY A 247 -13.86 5.39 -3.66
CA GLY A 247 -15.25 5.71 -3.95
C GLY A 247 -15.86 4.73 -4.96
N PRO A 248 -16.47 5.22 -6.06
CA PRO A 248 -17.14 4.39 -7.08
C PRO A 248 -16.26 3.32 -7.73
N GLN A 249 -14.93 3.52 -7.72
CA GLN A 249 -13.97 2.55 -8.27
C GLN A 249 -14.03 1.19 -7.58
N GLN A 250 -14.43 1.14 -6.31
CA GLN A 250 -14.57 -0.12 -5.58
C GLN A 250 -15.71 -0.97 -6.17
N GLN A 251 -16.87 -0.35 -6.40
CA GLN A 251 -18.01 -1.05 -7.00
C GLN A 251 -17.71 -1.47 -8.44
N PHE A 252 -17.04 -0.61 -9.21
CA PHE A 252 -16.59 -0.95 -10.55
C PHE A 252 -15.75 -2.24 -10.60
N LEU A 253 -14.83 -2.44 -9.65
CA LEU A 253 -14.03 -3.67 -9.60
C LEU A 253 -14.89 -4.89 -9.26
N VAL A 254 -15.87 -4.75 -8.36
CA VAL A 254 -16.84 -5.81 -8.05
C VAL A 254 -17.60 -6.21 -9.32
N ASP A 255 -18.12 -5.23 -10.06
CA ASP A 255 -18.89 -5.46 -11.28
C ASP A 255 -18.03 -6.10 -12.39
N LYS A 256 -16.73 -5.76 -12.45
CA LYS A 256 -15.78 -6.30 -13.44
C LYS A 256 -15.20 -7.67 -13.10
N GLN A 257 -15.29 -8.12 -11.85
CA GLN A 257 -14.61 -9.31 -11.37
C GLN A 257 -14.87 -10.54 -12.25
N MET A 258 -16.14 -10.84 -12.55
CA MET A 258 -16.51 -12.04 -13.32
C MET A 258 -16.01 -11.97 -14.77
N SER A 259 -16.12 -10.82 -15.43
CA SER A 259 -15.60 -10.64 -16.80
C SER A 259 -14.09 -10.84 -16.83
N LEU A 260 -13.36 -10.20 -15.93
CA LEU A 260 -11.90 -10.27 -15.88
C LEU A 260 -11.40 -11.67 -15.54
N TRP A 261 -12.10 -12.40 -14.65
CA TRP A 261 -11.78 -13.81 -14.38
C TRP A 261 -11.93 -14.67 -15.63
N ASN A 262 -13.03 -14.53 -16.36
CA ASN A 262 -13.28 -15.27 -17.60
C ASN A 262 -12.24 -14.93 -18.68
N GLU A 263 -11.93 -13.65 -18.88
CA GLU A 263 -10.88 -13.20 -19.80
C GLU A 263 -9.50 -13.76 -19.40
N GLY A 264 -9.23 -13.84 -18.09
CA GLY A 264 -8.04 -14.45 -17.53
C GLY A 264 -7.93 -15.95 -17.78
N ASP A 265 -9.04 -16.67 -17.61
CA ASP A 265 -9.12 -18.11 -17.89
C ASP A 265 -8.86 -18.40 -19.37
N ILE A 266 -9.45 -17.60 -20.27
CA ILE A 266 -9.19 -17.66 -21.72
C ILE A 266 -7.72 -17.36 -22.03
N TYR A 267 -7.17 -16.29 -21.45
CA TYR A 267 -5.78 -15.88 -21.65
C TYR A 267 -4.80 -17.00 -21.26
N ARG A 268 -4.95 -17.57 -20.06
CA ARG A 268 -4.10 -18.66 -19.56
C ARG A 268 -4.24 -19.92 -20.41
N LYS A 269 -5.45 -20.22 -20.90
CA LYS A 269 -5.68 -21.35 -21.81
C LYS A 269 -4.91 -21.17 -23.13
N LYS A 270 -5.05 -20.00 -23.79
CA LYS A 270 -4.34 -19.69 -25.05
C LYS A 270 -2.82 -19.73 -24.91
N ARG A 271 -2.28 -19.20 -23.79
CA ARG A 271 -0.84 -19.22 -23.52
C ARG A 271 -0.29 -20.63 -23.36
N ARG A 272 -0.99 -21.50 -22.61
CA ARG A 272 -0.62 -22.92 -22.49
C ARG A 272 -0.68 -23.66 -23.84
N GLU A 273 -1.69 -23.37 -24.66
CA GLU A 273 -1.81 -23.96 -26.00
C GLU A 273 -0.67 -23.52 -26.93
N GLN A 274 -0.26 -22.26 -26.88
CA GLN A 274 0.86 -21.73 -27.66
C GLN A 274 2.22 -22.28 -27.16
N GLU A 275 2.42 -22.40 -25.85
CA GLU A 275 3.62 -23.04 -25.28
C GLU A 275 3.71 -24.51 -25.68
N ASN A 276 2.59 -25.24 -25.63
CA ASN A 276 2.54 -26.63 -26.06
C ASN A 276 2.74 -26.77 -27.58
N GLY A 277 2.14 -25.89 -28.38
CA GLY A 277 2.35 -25.83 -29.83
C GLY A 277 3.80 -25.55 -30.20
N ASN A 278 4.45 -24.59 -29.51
CA ASN A 278 5.88 -24.31 -29.69
C ASN A 278 6.75 -25.51 -29.26
N LYS A 279 6.44 -26.18 -28.15
CA LYS A 279 7.16 -27.41 -27.74
C LYS A 279 7.04 -28.51 -28.78
N VAL A 280 5.85 -28.71 -29.34
CA VAL A 280 5.63 -29.68 -30.43
C VAL A 280 6.42 -29.27 -31.68
N ALA A 281 6.37 -28.01 -32.10
CA ALA A 281 7.14 -27.51 -33.23
C ALA A 281 8.66 -27.67 -33.04
N VAL A 282 9.20 -27.34 -31.86
CA VAL A 282 10.63 -27.55 -31.52
C VAL A 282 10.99 -29.03 -31.52
N THR A 283 10.11 -29.90 -31.01
CA THR A 283 10.31 -31.36 -31.06
C THR A 283 10.34 -31.87 -32.50
N PHE A 284 9.45 -31.35 -33.36
CA PHE A 284 9.43 -31.67 -34.79
C PHE A 284 10.70 -31.19 -35.51
N ILE A 285 11.19 -29.97 -35.21
CA ILE A 285 12.46 -29.45 -35.75
C ILE A 285 13.63 -30.35 -35.33
N LEU A 286 13.71 -30.77 -34.07
CA LEU A 286 14.77 -31.64 -33.58
C LEU A 286 14.74 -33.05 -34.21
N SER A 287 13.55 -33.54 -34.58
CA SER A 287 13.41 -34.80 -35.34
C SER A 287 13.61 -34.65 -36.86
N GLY A 288 13.65 -33.41 -37.37
CA GLY A 288 13.67 -33.09 -38.80
C GLY A 288 14.94 -32.38 -39.27
N VAL A 289 16.05 -32.47 -38.51
CA VAL A 289 17.35 -31.94 -38.95
C VAL A 289 18.02 -32.92 -39.92
N ASP A 290 17.47 -33.00 -41.13
CA ASP A 290 18.20 -33.19 -42.37
C ASP A 290 17.40 -32.41 -43.44
N ASP A 291 18.09 -31.51 -44.14
CA ASP A 291 17.62 -30.54 -45.14
C ASP A 291 16.98 -29.23 -44.65
N ILE A 292 17.85 -28.25 -44.38
CA ILE A 292 17.51 -26.82 -44.40
C ILE A 292 17.78 -26.25 -45.80
N SER A 293 16.82 -25.51 -46.36
CA SER A 293 17.14 -24.41 -47.29
C SER A 293 16.41 -23.14 -46.86
N LEU A 294 17.16 -22.04 -46.79
CA LEU A 294 16.73 -20.70 -46.38
C LEU A 294 16.09 -19.96 -47.57
N ARG A 295 14.94 -19.32 -47.33
CA ARG A 295 14.51 -18.14 -48.11
C ARG A 295 13.83 -17.11 -47.20
N ASP A 296 14.38 -15.90 -47.25
CA ASP A 296 13.85 -14.64 -46.75
C ASP A 296 12.60 -14.23 -47.54
N ASP A 297 11.60 -13.63 -46.89
CA ASP A 297 10.70 -12.69 -47.56
C ASP A 297 10.09 -11.65 -46.60
N LEU A 298 10.22 -10.39 -47.00
CA LEU A 298 9.71 -9.18 -46.36
C LEU A 298 8.21 -9.00 -46.64
N GLY A 299 7.43 -8.62 -45.61
CA GLY A 299 6.02 -8.28 -45.75
C GLY A 299 5.59 -7.09 -44.88
N LYS A 300 5.43 -5.92 -45.50
CA LYS A 300 4.78 -4.71 -44.98
C LYS A 300 3.28 -4.96 -44.70
N ALA A 301 2.75 -4.36 -43.64
CA ALA A 301 1.37 -3.84 -43.63
C ALA A 301 1.18 -2.73 -42.58
N SER A 302 0.67 -1.60 -43.06
CA SER A 302 0.27 -0.40 -42.33
C SER A 302 -1.16 -0.50 -41.79
N GLY A 303 -1.43 0.07 -40.61
CA GLY A 303 -2.77 0.37 -40.13
C GLY A 303 -2.74 1.62 -39.26
N LYS A 304 -3.29 2.73 -39.77
CA LYS A 304 -3.59 3.95 -39.00
C LYS A 304 -5.02 3.81 -38.49
N GLU A 305 -5.25 4.06 -37.20
CA GLU A 305 -6.58 4.27 -36.65
C GLU A 305 -6.63 5.58 -35.85
N ASP A 306 -7.72 6.30 -36.07
CA ASP A 306 -7.95 7.68 -35.69
C ASP A 306 -8.11 7.87 -34.17
N ILE A 307 -7.40 8.87 -33.64
CA ILE A 307 -7.49 9.32 -32.25
C ILE A 307 -8.48 10.48 -32.21
N GLU A 308 -9.64 10.26 -31.59
CA GLU A 308 -10.55 11.35 -31.21
C GLU A 308 -9.85 12.27 -30.20
N LEU A 309 -9.60 13.50 -30.65
CA LEU A 309 -9.04 14.59 -29.86
C LEU A 309 -10.11 15.14 -28.92
N TYR A 310 -9.97 14.88 -27.62
CA TYR A 310 -10.68 15.64 -26.60
C TYR A 310 -9.99 17.00 -26.41
N SER A 311 -10.78 18.07 -26.53
CA SER A 311 -10.37 19.44 -26.23
C SER A 311 -10.05 19.58 -24.73
N ASP A 312 -8.90 20.15 -24.41
CA ASP A 312 -8.32 20.26 -23.05
C ASP A 312 -8.77 21.53 -22.29
N ASP A 313 -9.74 22.26 -22.85
CA ASP A 313 -10.23 23.51 -22.27
C ASP A 313 -11.44 23.25 -21.36
N ASP A 314 -11.41 23.89 -20.19
CA ASP A 314 -12.50 24.02 -19.20
C ASP A 314 -12.46 23.12 -17.94
N GLU A 315 -11.30 22.96 -17.28
CA GLU A 315 -11.34 22.60 -15.85
C GLU A 315 -10.13 23.04 -15.00
N ALA A 316 -9.56 24.22 -15.30
CA ALA A 316 -8.66 24.87 -14.36
C ALA A 316 -9.48 25.79 -13.45
N ILE A 317 -9.74 25.39 -12.19
CA ILE A 317 -9.99 26.23 -10.98
C ILE A 317 -10.55 25.39 -9.79
N SER A 318 -10.93 24.11 -9.93
CA SER A 318 -11.47 23.32 -8.80
C SER A 318 -10.45 22.34 -8.17
N VAL A 319 -10.49 22.21 -6.83
CA VAL A 319 -9.63 21.29 -6.07
C VAL A 319 -10.06 19.84 -6.33
N THR A 320 -9.16 19.04 -6.92
CA THR A 320 -9.45 17.64 -7.30
C THR A 320 -9.37 16.66 -6.12
N GLN A 321 -9.88 15.43 -6.27
CA GLN A 321 -9.73 14.38 -5.25
C GLN A 321 -8.24 14.06 -5.01
N GLY A 322 -7.44 14.01 -6.08
CA GLY A 322 -6.00 13.82 -6.02
C GLY A 322 -5.25 14.88 -5.22
N ASP A 323 -5.67 16.15 -5.28
CA ASP A 323 -5.07 17.23 -4.46
C ASP A 323 -5.30 16.99 -2.97
N LYS A 324 -6.55 16.70 -2.60
CA LYS A 324 -6.93 16.46 -1.20
C LYS A 324 -6.18 15.25 -0.62
N LEU A 325 -5.92 14.22 -1.43
CA LEU A 325 -5.17 13.03 -1.01
C LEU A 325 -3.68 13.33 -0.76
N ARG A 326 -3.03 14.14 -1.62
CA ARG A 326 -1.64 14.56 -1.41
C ARG A 326 -1.47 15.34 -0.10
N VAL A 327 -2.40 16.26 0.19
CA VAL A 327 -2.43 17.00 1.47
C VAL A 327 -2.58 16.06 2.66
N LEU A 328 -3.48 15.08 2.57
CA LEU A 328 -3.68 14.09 3.65
C LEU A 328 -2.44 13.22 3.86
N LYS A 329 -1.70 12.90 2.80
CA LYS A 329 -0.45 12.13 2.86
C LYS A 329 0.68 12.89 3.55
N SER A 330 0.89 14.16 3.18
CA SER A 330 1.88 15.03 3.82
C SER A 330 1.64 15.15 5.34
N LYS A 331 0.38 15.32 5.76
CA LYS A 331 0.01 15.35 7.20
C LYS A 331 0.25 14.04 7.96
N ARG A 332 0.28 12.89 7.28
CA ARG A 332 0.60 11.60 7.93
C ARG A 332 2.10 11.46 8.16
N GLN A 333 2.91 11.90 7.19
CA GLN A 333 4.37 11.78 7.26
C GLN A 333 5.00 12.67 8.33
N THR A 334 4.43 13.86 8.58
CA THR A 334 4.88 14.72 9.70
C THR A 334 4.60 14.12 11.09
N ARG A 335 3.65 13.19 11.20
CA ARG A 335 3.35 12.47 12.46
C ARG A 335 4.25 11.26 12.67
N THR A 336 4.77 10.63 11.61
CA THR A 336 5.70 9.51 11.72
C THR A 336 7.13 9.96 12.00
N THR A 337 7.55 11.15 11.53
CA THR A 337 8.88 11.72 11.87
C THR A 337 9.00 12.14 13.34
N SER A 338 7.89 12.39 14.02
CA SER A 338 7.83 12.70 15.45
C SER A 338 7.61 11.47 16.35
N ALA A 339 7.30 10.31 15.76
CA ALA A 339 7.28 9.05 16.47
C ALA A 339 8.70 8.48 16.46
N ALA A 340 9.34 8.42 17.63
CA ALA A 340 10.60 7.69 17.79
C ALA A 340 10.47 6.27 17.18
N PRO A 341 11.54 5.70 16.59
CA PRO A 341 11.50 4.32 16.14
C PRO A 341 10.99 3.45 17.29
N LEU A 342 10.16 2.45 16.98
CA LEU A 342 9.56 1.52 17.94
C LEU A 342 10.64 0.84 18.79
N SER A 343 11.13 1.52 19.82
CA SER A 343 11.87 0.94 20.91
C SER A 343 10.84 0.12 21.67
N VAL A 344 11.00 -1.19 21.67
CA VAL A 344 10.27 -2.09 22.56
C VAL A 344 10.63 -1.68 23.98
N ILE A 345 9.83 -0.79 24.58
CA ILE A 345 9.96 -0.44 25.99
C ILE A 345 9.38 -1.62 26.76
N LEU A 346 10.24 -2.56 27.12
CA LEU A 346 9.99 -3.54 28.17
C LEU A 346 9.91 -2.79 29.51
N GLN A 347 8.74 -2.25 29.84
CA GLN A 347 8.46 -1.79 31.20
C GLN A 347 8.28 -3.02 32.09
N SER A 348 9.37 -3.44 32.74
CA SER A 348 9.30 -4.33 33.89
C SER A 348 8.99 -3.52 35.15
N SER A 349 7.74 -3.13 35.33
CA SER A 349 7.27 -2.57 36.60
C SER A 349 6.77 -3.72 37.49
N VAL A 350 7.69 -4.35 38.22
CA VAL A 350 7.35 -5.14 39.40
C VAL A 350 7.48 -4.19 40.59
N GLN A 351 6.36 -3.58 40.98
CA GLN A 351 6.22 -3.05 42.34
C GLN A 351 5.58 -4.15 43.18
N ASN A 352 6.27 -4.56 44.25
CA ASN A 352 5.59 -4.90 45.49
C ASN A 352 6.54 -4.72 46.69
N PRO A 353 5.98 -4.51 47.89
CA PRO A 353 6.54 -3.63 48.91
C PRO A 353 7.22 -4.41 50.03
N ARG A 354 8.18 -3.77 50.72
CA ARG A 354 8.19 -3.63 52.18
C ARG A 354 9.45 -2.90 52.68
N SER A 355 9.20 -2.17 53.76
CA SER A 355 10.07 -1.52 54.73
C SER A 355 11.39 -2.22 55.05
N ASP A 356 12.45 -1.44 55.30
CA ASP A 356 13.03 -1.36 56.64
C ASP A 356 13.91 -0.12 56.84
N ILE A 357 14.01 0.24 58.12
CA ILE A 357 14.51 1.46 58.75
C ILE A 357 16.00 1.33 59.08
N SER A 358 16.76 2.44 59.00
CA SER A 358 17.85 2.89 59.90
C SER A 358 18.80 3.82 59.12
N GLU A 359 18.81 5.13 59.37
CA GLU A 359 19.47 5.88 60.45
C GLU A 359 20.83 6.49 60.02
N SER A 360 20.91 7.79 60.28
CA SER A 360 22.09 8.54 60.72
C SER A 360 22.98 9.29 59.71
N SER A 361 22.92 10.61 59.88
CA SER A 361 24.00 11.61 59.83
C SER A 361 24.56 12.03 58.47
N CYS A 362 25.05 13.24 58.24
CA CYS A 362 24.95 14.61 58.78
C CYS A 362 25.72 15.48 57.74
N ILE A 363 25.67 16.80 57.89
CA ILE A 363 26.66 17.79 57.41
C ILE A 363 26.37 18.53 56.06
N THR A 364 25.72 19.70 56.24
CA THR A 364 26.17 21.06 55.82
C THR A 364 26.52 21.37 54.35
N LYS A 365 25.76 22.28 53.70
CA LYS A 365 26.16 23.71 53.53
C LYS A 365 25.09 24.57 52.82
N ARG A 366 25.04 25.80 53.33
CA ARG A 366 24.21 26.99 53.04
C ARG A 366 24.59 27.66 51.71
N THR A 367 23.60 28.34 51.07
CA THR A 367 23.61 29.76 50.59
C THR A 367 22.27 30.05 49.89
N THR A 368 21.28 30.69 50.52
CA THR A 368 20.94 32.15 50.55
C THR A 368 20.52 32.79 49.21
N ARG A 369 19.21 33.09 49.05
CA ARG A 369 18.70 34.47 48.88
C ARG A 369 17.17 34.55 49.06
N SER A 370 16.77 35.49 49.92
CA SER A 370 15.45 36.05 50.28
C SER A 370 14.72 36.66 49.08
N SER A 371 13.40 36.94 49.06
CA SER A 371 12.48 37.66 49.97
C SER A 371 11.08 37.66 49.29
N ALA A 372 9.90 37.95 49.83
CA ALA A 372 9.29 38.05 51.16
C ALA A 372 7.81 38.50 50.92
N GLY A 373 6.91 38.14 51.83
CA GLY A 373 5.55 38.69 51.97
C GLY A 373 4.47 37.60 51.92
N GLY A 374 3.60 37.38 52.89
CA GLY A 374 3.37 37.98 54.21
C GLY A 374 2.00 37.53 54.71
N SER A 375 1.92 37.03 55.96
CA SER A 375 0.76 36.92 56.90
C SER A 375 -0.57 36.28 56.41
N THR A 376 -1.34 35.46 57.15
CA THR A 376 -1.66 35.48 58.59
C THR A 376 -2.45 34.20 59.00
N LEU A 377 -2.04 33.59 60.13
CA LEU A 377 -2.83 33.03 61.28
C LEU A 377 -4.22 32.39 61.05
N ARG A 378 -4.43 31.08 61.36
CA ARG A 378 -5.02 30.45 62.58
C ARG A 378 -6.13 29.50 62.05
N GLY A 379 -6.49 28.32 62.56
CA GLY A 379 -6.17 27.49 63.71
C GLY A 379 -7.27 26.40 63.80
N HIS A 380 -6.95 25.27 64.46
CA HIS A 380 -7.86 24.22 65.00
C HIS A 380 -8.33 23.01 64.14
N THR A 381 -7.65 21.87 64.40
CA THR A 381 -8.14 20.59 64.96
C THR A 381 -9.52 20.00 64.58
N VAL A 382 -9.51 18.88 63.81
CA VAL A 382 -9.93 17.46 64.12
C VAL A 382 -11.31 17.20 64.79
N PRO A 383 -12.08 16.06 64.62
CA PRO A 383 -11.90 14.80 63.85
C PRO A 383 -13.13 14.26 63.03
N ARG A 384 -12.85 13.18 62.26
CA ARG A 384 -13.65 11.94 61.99
C ARG A 384 -15.16 12.02 61.68
N THR A 385 -15.53 11.43 60.53
CA THR A 385 -16.43 10.24 60.49
C THR A 385 -16.35 9.46 59.18
N ARG A 386 -16.60 8.15 59.33
CA ARG A 386 -16.66 7.05 58.36
C ARG A 386 -18.09 6.90 57.83
N THR A 387 -18.26 6.66 56.53
CA THR A 387 -19.38 5.91 55.89
C THR A 387 -18.87 5.56 54.47
N VAL A 388 -18.58 4.34 54.02
CA VAL A 388 -19.31 3.05 53.93
C VAL A 388 -20.57 3.11 53.05
N LEU A 389 -20.43 2.46 51.88
CA LEU A 389 -21.42 1.84 50.97
C LEU A 389 -22.38 2.73 50.17
N ARG A 390 -22.22 2.75 48.84
CA ARG A 390 -22.72 1.68 47.95
C ARG A 390 -21.89 1.59 46.68
#